data_AF-A0A125NVX4-F1
#
_entry.id   AF-A0A125NVX4-F1
#
_cell.length_a   1.000
_cell.length_b   1.000
_cell.length_c   1.000
_cell.angle_alpha   90.00
_cell.angle_beta   90.00
_cell.angle_gamma   90.00
#
_symmetry.space_group_name_H-M   'P 1'
#
loop_
_entity.id
_entity.type
_entity.pdbx_description
1 polymer ?
#
loop_
_entity_poly.entity_id
_entity_poly.type
_entity_poly.pdbx_seq_one_letter_code
_entity_poly.pdbx_strand_id
1 'polypeptide(L)' 'MTDMQSKNRTDGAQQTAPANRELSPAAKRALAEAEERRQAADAAAKERAKEVGGRDGPDPARYGDWEKGGIASDF' A
#
# COMPACT_ATOMS: atom_id res chain seq x y z
N MET A 1 -2.79 16.35 -42.60
CA MET A 1 -3.21 14.97 -42.85
C MET A 1 -3.05 14.22 -41.53
N THR A 2 -4.18 13.89 -40.89
CA THR A 2 -4.36 12.87 -39.85
C THR A 2 -4.06 13.23 -38.39
N ASP A 3 -5.15 13.62 -37.70
CA ASP A 3 -5.74 13.05 -36.49
C ASP A 3 -4.84 12.63 -35.30
N MET A 4 -4.98 13.23 -34.12
CA MET A 4 -6.08 12.98 -33.16
C MET A 4 -6.09 11.52 -32.68
N GLN A 5 -5.47 11.22 -31.53
CA GLN A 5 -6.11 10.37 -30.50
C GLN A 5 -5.25 10.28 -29.23
N SER A 6 -5.77 10.96 -28.20
CA SER A 6 -5.64 10.62 -26.79
C SER A 6 -5.71 9.11 -26.55
N LYS A 7 -4.75 8.55 -25.81
CA LYS A 7 -4.90 7.27 -25.10
C LYS A 7 -4.44 7.44 -23.66
N ASN A 8 -5.22 8.24 -22.94
CA ASN A 8 -5.26 8.27 -21.49
C ASN A 8 -5.73 6.87 -21.01
N ARG A 9 -4.80 5.92 -20.86
CA ARG A 9 -5.05 4.58 -20.31
C ARG A 9 -4.54 4.53 -18.88
N THR A 10 -5.28 5.18 -18.01
CA THR A 10 -5.33 4.85 -16.60
C THR A 10 -6.80 4.84 -16.24
N ASP A 11 -7.47 3.72 -16.52
CA ASP A 11 -8.71 3.34 -15.85
C ASP A 11 -8.35 2.99 -14.40
N GLY A 12 -7.88 4.01 -13.67
CA GLY A 12 -7.73 3.98 -12.23
C GLY A 12 -9.14 3.91 -11.68
N ALA A 13 -9.52 2.71 -11.27
CA ALA A 13 -10.71 2.34 -10.51
C ALA A 13 -11.46 3.58 -10.00
N GLN A 14 -12.38 4.09 -10.83
CA GLN A 14 -13.31 5.12 -10.41
C GLN A 14 -14.23 4.46 -9.38
N GLN A 15 -13.85 4.60 -8.11
CA GLN A 15 -14.72 4.39 -6.97
C GLN A 15 -15.87 5.38 -7.11
N THR A 16 -16.91 5.00 -7.83
CA THR A 16 -18.22 5.63 -7.74
C THR A 16 -18.86 5.17 -6.43
N ALA A 17 -18.28 5.60 -5.31
CA ALA A 17 -18.98 5.56 -4.04
C ALA A 17 -20.12 6.58 -4.16
N PRO A 18 -21.40 6.16 -4.10
CA PRO A 18 -22.47 7.15 -4.12
C PRO A 18 -22.35 8.01 -2.88
N ALA A 19 -22.46 9.31 -3.12
CA ALA A 19 -22.46 10.35 -2.13
C ALA A 19 -23.35 9.96 -0.92
N ASN A 20 -22.76 10.06 0.26
CA ASN A 20 -23.43 10.04 1.55
C ASN A 20 -24.16 8.73 1.94
N ARG A 21 -23.51 7.57 1.81
CA ARG A 21 -23.86 6.43 2.67
C ARG A 21 -23.10 6.58 3.98
N GLU A 22 -23.78 7.00 5.03
CA GLU A 22 -23.23 6.91 6.38
C GLU A 22 -22.74 5.49 6.62
N LEU A 23 -21.48 5.36 7.03
CA LEU A 23 -20.88 4.05 7.31
C LEU A 23 -21.74 3.36 8.38
N SER A 24 -22.13 2.12 8.10
CA SER A 24 -22.84 1.31 9.08
C SER A 24 -22.00 1.18 10.36
N PRO A 25 -22.63 0.98 11.53
CA PRO A 25 -21.89 0.76 12.78
C PRO A 25 -20.89 -0.40 12.67
N ALA A 26 -21.19 -1.42 11.87
CA ALA A 26 -20.28 -2.52 11.57
C ALA A 26 -19.05 -2.05 10.77
N ALA A 27 -19.24 -1.23 9.73
CA ALA A 27 -18.15 -0.70 8.92
C ALA A 27 -17.22 0.22 9.74
N LYS A 28 -17.79 1.07 10.61
CA LYS A 28 -17.01 1.93 11.51
C LYS A 28 -16.14 1.10 12.48
N ARG A 29 -16.70 0.04 13.07
CA ARG A 29 -15.96 -0.88 13.94
C ARG A 29 -14.84 -1.61 13.19
N ALA A 30 -15.12 -2.11 11.98
CA ALA A 30 -14.11 -2.78 11.16
C ALA A 30 -12.93 -1.86 10.81
N LEU A 31 -13.22 -0.58 10.50
CA LEU A 31 -12.17 0.42 10.23
C LEU A 31 -11.36 0.74 11.49
N ALA A 32 -12.01 0.87 12.64
CA ALA A 32 -11.33 1.10 13.92
C ALA A 32 -10.38 -0.06 14.27
N GLU A 33 -10.83 -1.30 14.17
CA GLU A 33 -9.99 -2.49 14.41
C GLU A 33 -8.83 -2.59 13.41
N ALA A 34 -9.07 -2.28 12.13
CA ALA A 34 -8.02 -2.25 11.12
C ALA A 34 -6.97 -1.16 11.42
N GLU A 35 -7.40 -0.01 11.91
CA GLU A 35 -6.52 1.07 12.33
C GLU A 35 -5.69 0.68 13.56
N GLU A 36 -6.31 0.08 14.58
CA GLU A 36 -5.60 -0.45 15.75
C GLU A 36 -4.53 -1.47 15.35
N ARG A 37 -4.84 -2.38 14.41
CA ARG A 37 -3.86 -3.33 13.87
C ARG A 37 -2.69 -2.65 13.16
N ARG A 38 -2.95 -1.61 12.36
CA ARG A 38 -1.90 -0.82 11.70
C ARG A 38 -1.01 -0.12 12.73
N GLN A 39 -1.62 0.53 13.72
CA GLN A 39 -0.87 1.23 14.77
C GLN A 39 0.00 0.29 15.60
N ALA A 40 -0.51 -0.91 15.94
CA ALA A 40 0.26 -1.93 16.63
C ALA A 40 1.47 -2.42 15.80
N ALA A 41 1.28 -2.63 14.49
CA ALA A 41 2.36 -3.00 13.58
C ALA A 41 3.41 -1.88 13.45
N ASP A 42 2.97 -0.62 13.31
CA ASP A 42 3.85 0.54 13.21
C ASP A 42 4.62 0.79 14.51
N ALA A 43 3.99 0.61 15.67
CA ALA A 43 4.64 0.69 16.97
C ALA A 43 5.73 -0.39 17.10
N ALA A 44 5.39 -1.64 16.77
CA ALA A 44 6.35 -2.74 16.77
C ALA A 44 7.50 -2.54 15.76
N ALA A 45 7.24 -1.83 14.65
CA ALA A 45 8.27 -1.46 13.68
C ALA A 45 9.20 -0.35 14.21
N LYS A 46 8.66 0.64 14.95
CA LYS A 46 9.44 1.73 15.55
C LYS A 46 10.38 1.27 16.66
N GLU A 47 10.02 0.22 17.40
CA GLU A 47 10.88 -0.35 18.45
C GLU A 47 12.09 -1.11 17.87
N ARG A 48 12.03 -1.53 16.60
CA ARG A 48 13.14 -2.23 15.94
C ARG A 48 14.22 -1.23 15.55
N ALA A 49 15.48 -1.67 15.67
CA ALA A 49 16.59 -0.90 15.15
C ALA A 49 16.40 -0.62 13.65
N LYS A 50 16.66 0.63 13.23
CA LYS A 50 16.62 1.00 11.83
C LYS A 50 17.59 0.12 11.04
N GLU A 51 17.11 -0.40 9.93
CA GLU A 51 17.94 -1.13 8.98
C GLU A 51 18.89 -0.14 8.27
N VAL A 52 20.19 -0.43 8.29
CA VAL A 52 21.25 0.44 7.75
C VAL A 52 21.93 -0.27 6.58
N GLY A 53 22.14 0.46 5.48
CA GLY A 53 22.83 -0.07 4.29
C GLY A 53 21.96 -0.90 3.34
N GLY A 54 20.68 -1.09 3.66
CA GLY A 54 19.69 -1.76 2.80
C GLY A 54 18.94 -0.80 1.86
N ARG A 55 18.13 -1.37 0.98
CA ARG A 55 17.21 -0.63 0.08
C ARG A 55 16.08 0.01 0.91
N ASP A 56 15.46 1.08 0.38
CA ASP A 56 14.24 1.63 0.99
C ASP A 56 13.15 0.56 1.08
N GLY A 57 12.61 0.39 2.29
CA GLY A 57 11.58 -0.61 2.61
C GLY A 57 12.06 -1.61 3.66
N PRO A 58 11.22 -2.60 4.01
CA PRO A 58 11.60 -3.69 4.91
C PRO A 58 12.70 -4.55 4.29
N ASP A 59 13.64 -5.02 5.12
CA ASP A 59 14.74 -5.91 4.70
C ASP A 59 14.23 -7.15 3.96
N PRO A 60 14.61 -7.33 2.68
CA PRO A 60 14.31 -8.52 1.89
C PRO A 60 14.62 -9.83 2.60
N ALA A 61 15.70 -9.88 3.40
CA ALA A 61 16.10 -11.07 4.14
C ALA A 61 15.10 -11.44 5.25
N ARG A 62 14.39 -10.45 5.81
CA ARG A 62 13.37 -10.67 6.86
C ARG A 62 12.03 -11.14 6.30
N TYR A 63 11.68 -10.70 5.09
CA TYR A 63 10.34 -10.89 4.54
C TYR A 63 10.32 -11.80 3.30
N GLY A 64 11.48 -12.23 2.81
CA GLY A 64 11.61 -13.08 1.62
C GLY A 64 11.34 -12.35 0.30
N ASP A 65 11.14 -11.02 0.33
CA ASP A 65 10.87 -10.20 -0.83
C ASP A 65 12.16 -9.59 -1.39
N TRP A 66 12.88 -10.40 -2.19
CA TRP A 66 14.09 -9.97 -2.89
C TRP A 66 13.80 -9.27 -4.21
N GLU A 67 12.51 -9.20 -4.59
CA GLU A 67 12.07 -8.61 -5.85
C GLU A 67 11.72 -7.13 -5.66
N LYS A 68 12.16 -6.29 -6.59
CA LYS A 68 11.67 -4.92 -6.69
C LYS A 68 11.33 -4.62 -8.13
N GLY A 69 10.04 -4.41 -8.40
CA GLY A 69 9.53 -4.25 -9.77
C GLY A 69 9.70 -5.51 -10.62
N GLY A 70 9.63 -6.70 -10.01
CA GLY A 70 9.80 -7.99 -10.71
C GLY A 70 11.25 -8.37 -11.04
N ILE A 71 12.23 -7.64 -10.48
CA ILE A 71 13.65 -7.96 -10.63
C ILE A 71 14.18 -8.39 -9.27
N ALA A 72 14.61 -9.65 -9.16
CA ALA A 72 15.36 -10.16 -8.02
C ALA A 72 16.75 -9.50 -8.01
N SER A 73 17.12 -8.93 -6.87
CA SER A 73 18.42 -8.29 -6.67
C SER A 73 19.24 -9.14 -5.70
N ASP A 74 20.36 -9.68 -6.17
CA ASP A 74 21.31 -10.48 -5.37
C ASP A 74 22.74 -9.95 -5.61
N PHE A 75 23.54 -9.86 -4.53
CA PHE A 75 24.87 -9.24 -4.34
C PHE A 75 25.25 -8.01 -5.19
#